data_AF-A0A819ZMS1-F1
#
_entry.id   AF-A0A819ZMS1-F1
#
_cell.length_a   1.000
_cell.length_b   1.000
_cell.length_c   1.000
_cell.angle_alpha   90.00
_cell.angle_beta   90.00
_cell.angle_gamma   90.00
#
_symmetry.space_group_name_H-M   'P 1'
#
loop_
_entity.id
_entity.type
_entity.pdbx_description
1 polymer ?
#
loop_
_entity_poly.entity_id
_entity_poly.type
_entity_poly.pdbx_seq_one_letter_code
_entity_poly.pdbx_strand_id
1 'polypeptide(L)'
;LTLKGAWGYREHPEWLSKPGDIVHETPGSVHTLYIHQDYGESETLFFVWGALEFLDESGNTIAVEDWRSISQKYVDHCKKNNLPIIDITYPKEKAPDIEFKEKISKNEL
;
A
#
# COMPACT_ATOMS: atom_id res chain seq x y z
N LEU A 1 -3.79 0.00 -5.62
CA LEU A 1 -5.03 -0.63 -6.11
C LEU A 1 -5.91 -0.91 -4.91
N THR A 2 -7.11 -0.35 -4.87
CA THR A 2 -8.08 -0.67 -3.81
C THR A 2 -8.84 -1.93 -4.18
N LEU A 3 -8.90 -2.88 -3.25
CA LEU A 3 -9.54 -4.17 -3.42
C LEU A 3 -10.92 -4.21 -2.76
N LYS A 4 -11.07 -3.55 -1.61
CA LYS A 4 -12.30 -3.51 -0.80
C LYS A 4 -12.37 -2.20 -0.04
N GLY A 5 -13.59 -1.76 0.28
CA GLY A 5 -13.83 -0.60 1.14
C GLY A 5 -13.59 0.73 0.44
N ALA A 6 -13.38 1.79 1.22
CA ALA A 6 -12.98 3.09 0.71
C ALA A 6 -12.05 3.79 1.70
N TRP A 7 -11.04 4.46 1.15
CA TRP A 7 -10.05 5.22 1.92
C TRP A 7 -9.65 6.49 1.16
N GLY A 8 -9.02 7.43 1.86
CA GLY A 8 -8.53 8.67 1.24
C GLY A 8 -7.47 9.35 2.08
N TYR A 9 -7.08 10.54 1.63
CA TYR A 9 -6.16 11.44 2.32
C TYR A 9 -6.88 12.69 2.78
N ARG A 10 -6.63 13.15 4.02
CA ARG A 10 -7.32 14.34 4.58
C ARG A 10 -6.99 15.62 3.82
N GLU A 11 -5.81 15.64 3.20
CA GLU A 11 -5.29 16.70 2.35
C GLU A 11 -6.01 16.75 1.00
N HIS A 12 -6.74 15.69 0.66
CA HIS A 12 -7.49 15.54 -0.58
C HIS A 12 -8.95 15.12 -0.33
N PRO A 13 -9.76 15.98 0.31
CA PRO A 13 -11.15 15.67 0.63
C PRO A 13 -12.06 15.53 -0.59
N GLU A 14 -11.60 15.94 -1.78
CA GLU A 14 -12.35 15.89 -3.04
C GLU A 14 -12.52 14.47 -3.59
N TRP A 15 -11.73 13.50 -3.12
CA TRP A 15 -11.81 12.12 -3.62
C TRP A 15 -11.73 11.06 -2.52
N LEU A 16 -12.25 9.87 -2.87
CA LEU A 16 -12.12 8.64 -2.11
C LEU A 16 -11.77 7.52 -3.08
N SER A 17 -10.77 6.74 -2.73
CA SER A 17 -10.36 5.56 -3.48
C SER A 17 -11.24 4.36 -3.12
N LYS A 18 -11.89 3.76 -4.12
CA LYS A 18 -12.86 2.66 -4.02
C LYS A 18 -12.39 1.44 -4.83
N PRO A 19 -13.04 0.26 -4.74
CA PRO A 19 -12.56 -0.95 -5.40
C PRO A 19 -12.35 -0.76 -6.91
N GLY A 20 -11.15 -1.09 -7.38
CA GLY A 20 -10.71 -0.86 -8.76
C GLY A 20 -9.85 0.40 -8.95
N ASP A 21 -9.90 1.35 -8.03
CA ASP A 21 -9.14 2.59 -8.14
C ASP A 21 -7.65 2.39 -7.86
N ILE A 22 -6.83 3.18 -8.56
CA ILE A 22 -5.38 3.28 -8.37
C ILE A 22 -5.06 4.72 -7.98
N VAL A 23 -4.43 4.88 -6.82
CA VAL A 23 -3.87 6.15 -6.35
C VAL A 23 -2.37 6.13 -6.60
N HIS A 24 -1.83 7.24 -7.10
CA HIS A 24 -0.40 7.45 -7.28
C HIS A 24 0.03 8.70 -6.53
N GLU A 25 0.90 8.52 -5.54
CA GLU A 25 1.44 9.59 -4.72
C GLU A 25 2.76 10.09 -5.29
N THR A 26 2.89 11.40 -5.43
CA THR A 26 4.14 12.00 -5.90
C THR A 26 5.19 12.01 -4.78
N PRO A 27 6.48 11.85 -5.11
CA PRO A 27 7.56 11.95 -4.13
C PRO A 27 7.49 13.26 -3.32
N GLY A 28 7.70 13.18 -2.01
CA GLY A 28 7.65 14.34 -1.11
C GLY A 28 6.24 14.86 -0.81
N SER A 29 5.18 14.20 -1.28
CA SER A 29 3.82 14.49 -0.79
C SER A 29 3.67 14.09 0.68
N VAL A 30 2.93 14.91 1.43
CA VAL A 30 2.57 14.65 2.83
C VAL A 30 1.09 14.32 2.85
N HIS A 31 0.73 13.23 3.53
CA HIS A 31 -0.64 12.77 3.53
C HIS A 31 -1.03 12.03 4.83
N THR A 32 -2.30 12.14 5.19
CA THR A 32 -2.92 11.48 6.34
C THR A 32 -3.97 10.50 5.87
N LEU A 33 -3.60 9.21 5.80
CA LEU A 33 -4.50 8.14 5.39
C LEU A 33 -5.67 8.01 6.36
N TYR A 34 -6.88 7.91 5.84
CA TYR A 34 -8.06 7.54 6.63
C TYR A 34 -8.94 6.55 5.90
N ILE A 35 -9.63 5.71 6.67
CA ILE A 35 -10.67 4.81 6.16
C ILE A 35 -12.02 5.52 6.30
N HIS A 36 -12.82 5.53 5.23
CA HIS A 36 -14.11 6.20 5.27
C HIS A 36 -15.10 5.42 6.15
N GLN A 37 -15.69 6.10 7.14
CA GLN A 37 -16.52 5.49 8.18
C GLN A 37 -17.67 4.63 7.63
N ASP A 38 -18.29 5.05 6.52
CA ASP A 38 -19.43 4.35 5.93
C ASP A 38 -19.07 3.05 5.19
N TYR A 39 -17.77 2.78 4.97
CA TYR A 39 -17.30 1.63 4.18
C TYR A 39 -16.67 0.54 5.05
N GLY A 40 -16.57 0.74 6.37
CA GLY A 40 -16.02 -0.25 7.30
C GLY A 40 -14.52 -0.48 7.08
N GLU A 41 -14.13 -1.72 6.75
CA GLU A 41 -12.74 -2.08 6.50
C GLU A 41 -12.33 -1.81 5.04
N SER A 42 -11.06 -1.47 4.84
CA SER A 42 -10.47 -1.30 3.51
C SER A 42 -9.31 -2.26 3.31
N GLU A 43 -9.18 -2.78 2.09
CA GLU A 43 -8.04 -3.59 1.67
C GLU A 43 -7.43 -2.96 0.41
N THR A 44 -6.12 -2.74 0.42
CA THR A 44 -5.42 -2.07 -0.69
C THR A 44 -4.03 -2.65 -0.88
N LEU A 45 -3.60 -2.71 -2.13
CA LEU A 45 -2.25 -3.08 -2.52
C LEU A 45 -1.43 -1.81 -2.73
N PHE A 46 -0.38 -1.66 -1.91
CA PHE A 46 0.62 -0.60 -2.01
C PHE A 46 1.93 -1.11 -2.62
N PHE A 47 2.52 -0.28 -3.48
CA PHE A 47 3.92 -0.37 -3.87
C PHE A 47 4.60 0.89 -3.33
N VAL A 48 5.37 0.73 -2.27
CA VAL A 48 6.05 1.85 -1.60
C VAL A 48 7.52 1.85 -2.00
N TRP A 49 7.99 2.98 -2.55
CA TRP A 49 9.40 3.20 -2.83
C TRP A 49 9.99 4.19 -1.84
N GLY A 50 11.16 3.84 -1.28
CA GLY A 50 11.86 4.67 -0.30
C GLY A 50 11.46 4.34 1.14
N ALA A 51 11.16 5.38 1.92
CA ALA A 51 10.78 5.28 3.31
C ALA A 51 9.56 6.17 3.60
N LEU A 52 8.81 5.84 4.64
CA LEU A 52 7.76 6.67 5.21
C LEU A 52 8.35 7.50 6.34
N GLU A 53 8.21 8.82 6.27
CA GLU A 53 8.56 9.73 7.36
C GLU A 53 7.27 10.14 8.07
N PHE A 54 7.16 9.77 9.35
CA PHE A 54 6.04 10.20 10.19
C PHE A 54 6.38 11.57 10.76
N LEU A 55 5.46 12.52 10.59
CA LEU A 55 5.64 13.91 10.98
C LEU A 55 4.77 14.24 12.20
N ASP A 56 5.26 15.12 13.07
CA ASP A 56 4.42 15.78 14.08
C ASP A 56 3.60 16.95 13.46
N GLU A 57 2.78 17.60 14.28
CA GLU A 57 1.95 18.75 13.86
C GLU A 57 2.79 19.96 13.40
N SER A 58 4.06 20.04 13.78
CA SER A 58 5.01 21.09 13.35
C SER A 58 5.80 20.70 12.10
N GLY A 59 5.55 19.51 11.53
CA GLY A 59 6.25 19.00 10.35
C GLY A 59 7.62 18.41 10.63
N ASN A 60 7.99 18.18 11.90
CA ASN A 60 9.26 17.51 12.22
C ASN A 60 9.11 15.99 12.09
N THR A 61 10.13 15.34 11.52
CA THR A 61 10.18 13.88 11.45
C THR A 61 10.34 13.27 12.85
N ILE A 62 9.36 12.47 13.26
CA ILE A 62 9.34 11.75 14.55
C ILE A 62 9.64 10.26 14.42
N ALA A 63 9.45 9.68 13.23
CA ALA A 63 9.84 8.30 12.92
C ALA A 63 10.10 8.13 11.43
N VAL A 64 10.92 7.13 11.09
CA VAL A 64 11.21 6.75 9.71
C VAL A 64 11.01 5.24 9.58
N GLU A 65 10.21 4.83 8.60
CA GLU A 65 9.97 3.43 8.28
C GLU A 65 10.42 3.12 6.86
N ASP A 66 11.49 2.35 6.75
CA ASP A 66 12.07 1.83 5.53
C ASP A 66 11.85 0.31 5.41
N TRP A 67 12.41 -0.29 4.36
CA TRP A 67 12.29 -1.74 4.17
C TRP A 67 12.87 -2.55 5.33
N ARG A 68 13.92 -2.06 6.01
CA ARG A 68 14.58 -2.77 7.12
C ARG A 68 13.70 -2.81 8.36
N SER A 69 13.21 -1.64 8.78
CA SER A 69 12.34 -1.47 9.94
C SER A 69 11.02 -2.23 9.77
N ILE A 70 10.39 -2.17 8.59
CA ILE A 70 9.18 -2.95 8.28
C ILE A 70 9.46 -4.46 8.29
N SER A 71 10.58 -4.90 7.69
CA SER A 71 10.96 -6.32 7.71
C SER A 71 11.21 -6.82 9.13
N GLN A 72 11.82 -5.99 9.98
CA GLN A 72 12.06 -6.33 11.39
C GLN A 72 10.74 -6.47 12.15
N LYS A 73 9.77 -5.56 11.95
CA LYS A 73 8.42 -5.66 12.54
C LYS A 73 7.71 -6.95 12.16
N TYR A 74 7.82 -7.37 10.90
CA TYR A 74 7.29 -8.67 10.46
C TYR A 74 7.91 -9.83 11.24
N VAL A 75 9.25 -9.87 11.33
CA VAL A 75 9.97 -10.92 12.06
C VAL A 75 9.59 -10.94 13.55
N ASP A 76 9.54 -9.77 14.18
CA ASP A 76 9.21 -9.64 15.61
C ASP A 76 7.78 -10.08 15.88
N HIS A 77 6.83 -9.71 15.01
CA HIS A 77 5.45 -10.17 15.11
C HIS A 77 5.36 -11.70 14.96
N CYS A 78 6.04 -12.28 13.98
CA CYS A 78 6.03 -13.73 13.79
C CYS A 78 6.61 -14.47 15.00
N LYS A 79 7.75 -14.03 15.53
CA LYS A 79 8.35 -14.61 16.75
C LYS A 79 7.43 -14.52 17.95
N LYS A 80 6.84 -13.33 18.19
CA LYS A 80 5.93 -13.09 19.31
C LYS A 80 4.70 -14.01 19.27
N ASN A 81 4.22 -14.35 18.08
CA ASN A 81 3.00 -15.14 17.88
C ASN A 81 3.28 -16.60 17.47
N ASN A 82 4.54 -17.06 17.52
CA ASN A 82 4.94 -18.40 17.07
C ASN A 82 4.52 -18.75 15.64
N LEU A 83 4.58 -17.77 14.74
CA LEU A 83 4.28 -17.94 13.31
C LEU A 83 5.56 -18.27 12.52
N PRO A 84 5.46 -19.06 11.44
CA PRO A 84 6.59 -19.31 10.55
C PRO A 84 7.06 -18.00 9.90
N ILE A 85 8.39 -17.86 9.82
CA ILE A 85 9.03 -16.70 9.18
C ILE A 85 9.37 -17.08 7.74
N ILE A 86 8.83 -16.31 6.80
CA ILE A 86 9.13 -16.41 5.37
C ILE A 86 10.15 -15.32 5.03
N ASP A 87 11.21 -15.69 4.31
CA ASP A 87 12.15 -14.71 3.79
C ASP A 87 11.51 -13.89 2.66
N ILE A 88 11.25 -12.62 2.96
CA ILE A 88 10.64 -11.63 2.07
C ILE A 88 11.67 -10.64 1.49
N THR A 89 12.96 -10.84 1.77
CA THR A 89 14.03 -9.89 1.36
C THR A 89 14.52 -10.12 -0.06
N TYR A 90 14.30 -11.32 -0.59
CA TYR A 90 14.68 -11.68 -1.95
C TYR A 90 13.62 -12.55 -2.63
N PRO A 91 13.29 -12.28 -3.91
CA PRO A 91 12.49 -13.20 -4.71
C PRO A 91 13.28 -14.50 -4.92
N LYS A 92 12.72 -15.62 -4.47
CA LYS A 92 13.33 -16.95 -4.60
C LYS A 92 13.17 -17.56 -5.98
N GLU A 93 12.17 -17.10 -6.72
CA GLU A 93 11.82 -17.58 -8.06
C GLU A 93 11.62 -16.39 -8.99
N LYS A 94 11.95 -16.58 -10.26
CA LYS A 94 11.62 -15.61 -11.31
C LYS A 94 10.10 -15.49 -11.37
N ALA A 95 9.57 -14.27 -11.45
CA ALA A 95 8.16 -14.09 -11.75
C ALA A 95 7.83 -14.86 -13.04
N PRO A 96 6.72 -15.64 -13.07
CA PRO A 96 6.34 -16.37 -14.26
C PRO A 96 6.13 -15.39 -15.42
N ASP A 97 6.47 -15.83 -16.64
CA ASP A 97 6.21 -15.02 -17.82
C ASP A 97 4.69 -14.84 -17.98
N ILE A 98 4.23 -13.59 -18.03
CA ILE A 98 2.80 -13.27 -18.20
C ILE A 98 2.53 -13.14 -19.71
N GLU A 99 1.72 -14.05 -20.25
CA GLU A 99 1.11 -13.86 -21.57
C GLU A 99 -0.09 -12.91 -21.44
N PHE A 100 0.06 -11.67 -21.89
CA PHE A 100 -1.07 -10.76 -22.05
C PHE A 100 -1.94 -11.25 -23.22
N LYS A 101 -3.05 -11.95 -22.92
CA LYS A 101 -4.07 -12.28 -23.92
C LYS A 101 -4.92 -11.03 -24.19
N GLU A 102 -4.68 -10.36 -25.30
CA GLU A 102 -5.58 -9.32 -25.81
C GLU A 102 -6.97 -9.91 -26.04
N LYS A 103 -7.92 -9.65 -25.14
CA LYS A 103 -9.34 -9.74 -25.47
C LYS A 103 -9.81 -8.37 -25.93
N ILE A 104 -9.43 -7.99 -27.15
CA ILE A 104 -10.12 -6.89 -27.85
C ILE A 104 -11.40 -7.50 -28.45
N SER A 105 -12.51 -7.37 -27.73
CA SER A 105 -13.85 -7.55 -28.29
C SER A 105 -14.12 -6.38 -29.23
N LYS A 106 -14.04 -6.60 -30.55
CA LYS A 106 -14.28 -5.61 -31.61
C LYS A 106 -15.74 -5.13 -31.76
N ASN A 107 -16.57 -5.19 -30.71
CA ASN A 107 -18.02 -5.02 -30.84
C ASN A 107 -18.67 -3.90 -30.01
N GLU A 108 -17.93 -2.84 -29.65
CA GLU A 108 -18.55 -1.62 -29.13
C GLU A 108 -17.92 -0.38 -29.79
N LEU A 109 -18.51 0.03 -30.92
CA LEU A 109 -18.44 1.38 -31.51
C LEU A 109 -19.89 1.83 -31.78
#